data_AF-A0A7Y2HPX4-F1
#
_entry.id   AF-A0A7Y2HPX4-F1
#
_cell.length_a   1.000
_cell.length_b   1.000
_cell.length_c   1.000
_cell.angle_alpha   90.00
_cell.angle_beta   90.00
_cell.angle_gamma   90.00
#
_symmetry.space_group_name_H-M   'P 1'
#
loop_
_entity.id
_entity.type
_entity.pdbx_description
1 polymer ?
#
loop_
_entity_poly.entity_id
_entity_poly.type
_entity_poly.pdbx_seq_one_letter_code
_entity_poly.pdbx_strand_id
1 'polypeptide(L)'
;MTDPTSDTAPLADAHTLEHDILALAGAGDALDRSRARAAVAALLRLLETGAVRSARPTTDGWEAVAWVKRGILLAFQVGETRAFEPWVAGANPAFAGSGFDFADRDTLPLRPSSGGGDGVRIVPGGSSVRAGVFMGEGVVVMPPAYINVGAYVGAGSMVDSHALVGSCAQVGERVHLSAGAQLGGVLEPI
;
A
#
# COMPACT_ATOMS: atom_id res chain seq x y z
N MET A 1 19.70 -27.94 0.66
CA MET A 1 19.07 -26.93 1.53
C MET A 1 18.49 -25.88 0.60
N THR A 2 17.27 -26.11 0.14
CA THR A 2 16.58 -25.31 -0.89
C THR A 2 15.92 -24.12 -0.21
N ASP A 3 16.25 -22.92 -0.67
CA ASP A 3 15.63 -21.64 -0.30
C ASP A 3 14.13 -21.66 -0.64
N PRO A 4 13.22 -21.53 0.33
CA PRO A 4 11.78 -21.61 0.09
C PRO A 4 11.13 -20.25 -0.23
N THR A 5 11.85 -19.20 -0.63
CA THR A 5 11.28 -17.84 -0.71
C THR A 5 11.32 -17.11 -2.06
N SER A 6 11.71 -17.75 -3.17
CA SER A 6 11.60 -17.14 -4.49
C SER A 6 10.35 -17.59 -5.27
N ASP A 7 9.16 -17.47 -4.68
CA ASP A 7 7.92 -17.56 -5.45
C ASP A 7 7.57 -16.16 -5.99
N THR A 8 8.43 -15.61 -6.84
CA THR A 8 8.09 -14.42 -7.64
C THR A 8 7.23 -14.87 -8.80
N ALA A 9 5.96 -15.15 -8.52
CA ALA A 9 4.94 -15.23 -9.55
C ALA A 9 5.10 -13.99 -10.47
N PRO A 10 5.15 -14.17 -11.81
CA PRO A 10 5.39 -13.07 -12.72
C PRO A 10 4.38 -11.96 -12.45
N LEU A 11 4.87 -10.72 -12.37
CA LEU A 11 3.99 -9.55 -12.24
C LEU A 11 3.00 -9.61 -13.40
N ALA A 12 1.71 -9.64 -13.08
CA ALA A 12 0.67 -9.61 -14.10
C ALA A 12 0.86 -8.36 -14.96
N ASP A 13 0.75 -8.52 -16.26
CA ASP A 13 0.71 -7.40 -17.19
C ASP A 13 -0.40 -6.42 -16.78
N ALA A 14 -0.06 -5.13 -16.68
CA ALA A 14 -0.95 -4.12 -16.11
C ALA A 14 -2.26 -3.98 -16.92
N HIS A 15 -2.20 -4.16 -18.23
CA HIS A 15 -3.37 -4.07 -19.12
C HIS A 15 -4.31 -5.26 -18.90
N THR A 16 -3.76 -6.47 -18.75
CA THR A 16 -4.54 -7.66 -18.40
C THR A 16 -5.21 -7.51 -17.04
N LEU A 17 -4.48 -6.97 -16.05
CA LEU A 17 -5.02 -6.76 -14.70
C LEU A 17 -6.11 -5.69 -14.67
N GLU A 18 -5.96 -4.61 -15.44
CA GLU A 18 -6.98 -3.57 -15.58
C GLU A 18 -8.32 -4.17 -16.05
N HIS A 19 -8.30 -4.95 -17.12
CA HIS A 19 -9.49 -5.60 -17.65
C HIS A 19 -10.17 -6.48 -16.58
N ASP A 20 -9.37 -7.28 -15.87
CA ASP A 20 -9.87 -8.17 -14.82
C ASP A 20 -10.51 -7.42 -13.66
N ILE A 21 -9.87 -6.35 -13.18
CA ILE A 21 -10.39 -5.53 -12.08
C ILE A 21 -11.70 -4.85 -12.49
N LEU A 22 -11.78 -4.31 -13.70
CA LEU A 22 -13.00 -3.66 -14.18
C LEU A 22 -14.17 -4.66 -14.29
N ALA A 23 -13.90 -5.87 -14.77
CA ALA A 23 -14.90 -6.94 -14.84
C ALA A 23 -15.38 -7.37 -13.44
N LEU A 24 -14.44 -7.59 -12.51
CA LEU A 24 -14.75 -8.02 -11.14
C LEU A 24 -15.49 -6.93 -10.34
N ALA A 25 -15.07 -5.67 -10.44
CA ALA A 25 -15.73 -4.56 -9.76
C ALA A 25 -17.18 -4.35 -10.25
N GLY A 26 -17.48 -4.72 -11.50
CA GLY A 26 -18.82 -4.66 -12.09
C GLY A 26 -19.68 -5.91 -11.87
N ALA A 27 -19.16 -6.98 -11.26
CA ALA A 27 -19.80 -8.30 -11.24
C ALA A 27 -21.00 -8.41 -10.28
N GLY A 28 -21.17 -7.49 -9.33
CA GLY A 28 -22.26 -7.52 -8.35
C GLY A 28 -22.34 -8.86 -7.62
N ASP A 29 -23.51 -9.49 -7.63
CA ASP A 29 -23.76 -10.79 -6.97
C ASP A 29 -23.01 -11.96 -7.63
N ALA A 30 -22.57 -11.82 -8.89
CA ALA A 30 -21.81 -12.83 -9.61
C ALA A 30 -20.29 -12.76 -9.34
N LEU A 31 -19.86 -12.01 -8.32
CA LEU A 31 -18.46 -11.81 -7.99
C LEU A 31 -17.74 -13.11 -7.57
N ASP A 32 -16.78 -13.53 -8.39
CA ASP A 32 -15.78 -14.53 -7.98
C ASP A 32 -14.80 -13.91 -6.97
N ARG A 33 -15.05 -14.16 -5.68
CA ARG A 33 -14.23 -13.63 -4.58
C ARG A 33 -12.79 -14.15 -4.61
N SER A 34 -12.56 -15.39 -5.06
CA SER A 34 -11.21 -15.95 -5.09
C SER A 34 -10.36 -15.25 -6.16
N ARG A 35 -10.91 -15.11 -7.35
CA ARG A 35 -10.28 -14.36 -8.45
C ARG A 35 -10.10 -12.88 -8.09
N ALA A 36 -11.08 -12.26 -7.43
CA ALA A 36 -10.97 -10.88 -6.97
C ALA A 36 -9.84 -10.67 -5.96
N ARG A 37 -9.69 -11.57 -4.99
CA ARG A 37 -8.59 -11.50 -4.01
C ARG A 37 -7.23 -11.66 -4.69
N ALA A 38 -7.12 -12.55 -5.69
CA ALA A 38 -5.90 -12.70 -6.47
C ALA A 38 -5.56 -11.44 -7.29
N ALA A 39 -6.56 -10.82 -7.95
CA ALA A 39 -6.39 -9.57 -8.70
C ALA A 39 -6.00 -8.40 -7.80
N VAL A 40 -6.63 -8.28 -6.62
CA VAL A 40 -6.27 -7.28 -5.60
C VAL A 40 -4.82 -7.46 -5.15
N ALA A 41 -4.40 -8.69 -4.83
CA ALA A 41 -3.02 -8.95 -4.43
C ALA A 41 -2.01 -8.58 -5.53
N ALA A 42 -2.35 -8.84 -6.80
CA ALA A 42 -1.52 -8.42 -7.93
C ALA A 42 -1.44 -6.88 -8.07
N LEU A 43 -2.57 -6.18 -7.89
CA LEU A 43 -2.61 -4.71 -7.93
C LEU A 43 -1.73 -4.09 -6.84
N LEU A 44 -1.82 -4.59 -5.59
CA LEU A 44 -1.02 -4.06 -4.49
C LEU A 44 0.49 -4.20 -4.77
N ARG A 45 0.93 -5.32 -5.37
CA ARG A 45 2.33 -5.49 -5.81
C ARG A 45 2.73 -4.50 -6.91
N LEU A 46 1.87 -4.25 -7.89
CA LEU A 46 2.16 -3.26 -8.95
C LEU A 46 2.19 -1.83 -8.39
N LEU A 47 1.35 -1.51 -7.40
CA LEU A 47 1.39 -0.23 -6.70
C LEU A 47 2.70 -0.10 -5.90
N GLU A 48 3.12 -1.12 -5.16
CA GLU A 48 4.34 -1.11 -4.35
C GLU A 48 5.62 -0.95 -5.17
N THR A 49 5.63 -1.46 -6.40
CA THR A 49 6.73 -1.30 -7.36
C THR A 49 6.68 0.02 -8.13
N GLY A 50 5.57 0.77 -8.04
CA GLY A 50 5.36 2.00 -8.80
C GLY A 50 5.05 1.75 -10.28
N ALA A 51 4.86 0.49 -10.70
CA ALA A 51 4.49 0.12 -12.06
C ALA A 51 3.11 0.67 -12.45
N VAL A 52 2.23 0.84 -11.47
CA VAL A 52 0.96 1.57 -11.61
C VAL A 52 0.80 2.57 -10.47
N ARG A 53 -0.03 3.59 -10.68
CA ARG A 53 -0.32 4.63 -9.67
C ARG A 53 -1.78 5.06 -9.76
N SER A 54 -2.34 5.54 -8.65
CA SER A 54 -3.74 5.94 -8.52
C SER A 54 -4.09 7.27 -9.22
N ALA A 55 -3.09 8.10 -9.49
CA ALA A 55 -3.18 9.24 -10.40
C ALA A 55 -1.83 9.46 -11.08
N ARG A 56 -1.81 9.88 -12.35
CA ARG A 56 -0.58 10.11 -13.13
C ARG A 56 -0.54 11.53 -13.70
N PRO A 57 0.66 12.13 -13.85
CA PRO A 57 0.79 13.39 -14.54
C PRO A 57 0.50 13.21 -16.04
N THR A 58 -0.08 14.24 -16.65
CA THR A 58 -0.35 14.37 -18.09
C THR A 58 0.16 15.72 -18.59
N THR A 59 0.05 15.99 -19.88
CA THR A 59 0.35 17.32 -20.47
C THR A 59 -0.51 18.43 -19.87
N ASP A 60 -1.73 18.09 -19.46
CA ASP A 60 -2.75 19.05 -19.02
C ASP A 60 -2.96 19.03 -17.49
N GLY A 61 -2.07 18.38 -16.75
CA GLY A 61 -2.09 18.34 -15.29
C GLY A 61 -2.01 16.92 -14.74
N TRP A 62 -3.04 16.50 -14.00
CA TRP A 62 -3.11 15.19 -13.36
C TRP A 62 -4.40 14.48 -13.72
N GLU A 63 -4.29 13.18 -13.95
CA GLU A 63 -5.41 12.31 -14.29
C GLU A 63 -5.51 11.18 -13.26
N ALA A 64 -6.70 10.97 -12.70
CA ALA A 64 -6.97 9.85 -11.81
C ALA A 64 -7.04 8.54 -12.64
N VAL A 65 -6.41 7.48 -12.13
CA VAL A 65 -6.43 6.17 -12.78
C VAL A 65 -7.60 5.37 -12.20
N ALA A 66 -8.73 5.43 -12.88
CA ALA A 66 -10.01 4.93 -12.38
C ALA A 66 -9.98 3.44 -12.01
N TRP A 67 -9.37 2.58 -12.84
CA TRP A 67 -9.33 1.14 -12.57
C TRP A 67 -8.50 0.80 -11.33
N VAL A 68 -7.43 1.55 -11.04
CA VAL A 68 -6.63 1.38 -9.83
C VAL A 68 -7.46 1.70 -8.60
N LYS A 69 -8.20 2.83 -8.60
CA LYS A 69 -9.12 3.17 -7.50
C LYS A 69 -10.22 2.11 -7.32
N ARG A 70 -10.80 1.60 -8.42
CA ARG A 70 -11.77 0.48 -8.39
C ARG A 70 -11.16 -0.79 -7.78
N GLY A 71 -9.92 -1.10 -8.11
CA GLY A 71 -9.21 -2.25 -7.54
C GLY A 71 -8.94 -2.10 -6.05
N ILE A 72 -8.60 -0.89 -5.59
CA ILE A 72 -8.47 -0.60 -4.15
C ILE A 72 -9.84 -0.74 -3.45
N LEU A 73 -10.92 -0.24 -4.04
CA LEU A 73 -12.28 -0.45 -3.52
C LEU A 73 -12.68 -1.93 -3.48
N LEU A 74 -12.33 -2.69 -4.52
CA LEU A 74 -12.53 -4.13 -4.57
C LEU A 74 -11.82 -4.83 -3.40
N ALA A 75 -10.61 -4.38 -3.02
CA ALA A 75 -9.91 -4.90 -1.85
C ALA A 75 -10.75 -4.79 -0.58
N PHE A 76 -11.41 -3.66 -0.35
CA PHE A 76 -12.33 -3.48 0.79
C PHE A 76 -13.57 -4.37 0.68
N GLN A 77 -14.14 -4.51 -0.52
CA GLN A 77 -15.34 -5.31 -0.78
C GLN A 77 -15.11 -6.82 -0.57
N VAL A 78 -13.95 -7.33 -0.96
CA VAL A 78 -13.63 -8.77 -0.84
C VAL A 78 -12.85 -9.13 0.42
N GLY A 79 -12.33 -8.15 1.13
CA GLY A 79 -11.62 -8.35 2.40
C GLY A 79 -12.56 -8.72 3.54
N GLU A 80 -12.06 -9.55 4.45
CA GLU A 80 -12.72 -9.87 5.71
C GLU A 80 -12.02 -9.13 6.84
N THR A 81 -12.78 -8.62 7.81
CA THR A 81 -12.18 -8.08 9.03
C THR A 81 -11.55 -9.23 9.81
N ARG A 82 -10.24 -9.21 9.96
CA ARG A 82 -9.49 -10.19 10.74
C ARG A 82 -8.64 -9.49 11.78
N ALA A 83 -8.44 -10.17 12.91
CA ALA A 83 -7.49 -9.72 13.91
C ALA A 83 -6.12 -9.54 13.24
N PHE A 84 -5.51 -8.39 13.48
CA PHE A 84 -4.13 -8.16 13.15
C PHE A 84 -3.30 -8.91 14.19
N GLU A 85 -2.70 -10.03 13.81
CA GLU A 85 -1.76 -10.73 14.67
C GLU A 85 -0.45 -9.94 14.64
N PRO A 86 -0.09 -9.19 15.71
CA PRO A 86 1.14 -8.46 15.69
C PRO A 86 2.29 -9.46 15.73
N TRP A 87 3.42 -8.99 15.22
CA TRP A 87 4.76 -9.55 15.36
C TRP A 87 4.93 -10.57 16.49
N VAL A 88 5.49 -11.74 16.18
CA VAL A 88 5.62 -12.87 17.12
C VAL A 88 6.21 -12.39 18.46
N ALA A 89 5.43 -12.53 19.54
CA ALA A 89 5.90 -12.26 20.88
C ALA A 89 7.20 -13.02 21.14
N GLY A 90 8.30 -12.29 21.39
CA GLY A 90 9.60 -12.87 21.73
C GLY A 90 10.71 -12.76 20.69
N ALA A 91 10.47 -12.33 19.45
CA ALA A 91 11.55 -12.22 18.46
C ALA A 91 12.41 -10.93 18.57
N ASN A 92 11.98 -9.91 19.34
CA ASN A 92 12.67 -8.63 19.52
C ASN A 92 12.63 -8.30 21.01
N PRO A 93 13.72 -8.60 21.75
CA PRO A 93 13.76 -8.40 23.19
C PRO A 93 13.66 -6.91 23.60
N ALA A 94 13.86 -5.96 22.68
CA ALA A 94 13.73 -4.52 22.98
C ALA A 94 12.28 -4.03 23.03
N PHE A 95 11.30 -4.79 22.50
CA PHE A 95 9.89 -4.39 22.42
C PHE A 95 8.91 -5.39 23.07
N ALA A 96 9.45 -6.38 23.80
CA ALA A 96 8.78 -7.19 24.84
C ALA A 96 7.36 -7.72 24.56
N GLY A 97 7.00 -7.99 23.30
CA GLY A 97 5.67 -8.49 22.93
C GLY A 97 4.59 -7.42 23.15
N SER A 98 4.07 -6.86 22.07
CA SER A 98 3.01 -5.86 22.17
C SER A 98 1.64 -6.53 22.12
N GLY A 99 0.90 -6.49 23.23
CA GLY A 99 -0.50 -6.95 23.31
C GLY A 99 -1.48 -5.91 22.77
N PHE A 100 -1.35 -5.53 21.49
CA PHE A 100 -2.30 -4.64 20.85
C PHE A 100 -3.38 -5.41 20.10
N ASP A 101 -4.64 -5.13 20.40
CA ASP A 101 -5.79 -5.69 19.70
C ASP A 101 -6.23 -4.75 18.58
N PHE A 102 -5.89 -5.10 17.34
CA PHE A 102 -6.37 -4.41 16.14
C PHE A 102 -7.03 -5.40 15.20
N ALA A 103 -7.96 -4.93 14.36
CA ALA A 103 -8.52 -5.72 13.28
C ALA A 103 -8.69 -4.84 12.03
N ASP A 104 -8.35 -5.37 10.86
CA ASP A 104 -8.46 -4.66 9.57
C ASP A 104 -8.85 -5.67 8.47
N ARG A 105 -9.03 -5.19 7.24
CA ARG A 105 -9.25 -6.03 6.06
C ARG A 105 -7.99 -6.83 5.76
N ASP A 106 -8.13 -8.15 5.73
CA ASP A 106 -7.05 -9.09 5.43
C ASP A 106 -6.44 -8.94 4.02
N THR A 107 -7.15 -8.26 3.12
CA THR A 107 -6.68 -7.87 1.78
C THR A 107 -5.81 -6.61 1.78
N LEU A 108 -5.68 -5.90 2.90
CA LEU A 108 -4.89 -4.67 3.05
C LEU A 108 -3.90 -4.78 4.22
N PRO A 109 -2.96 -5.75 4.19
CA PRO A 109 -1.95 -5.90 5.23
C PRO A 109 -0.99 -4.70 5.26
N LEU A 110 -0.05 -4.68 6.22
CA LEU A 110 1.05 -3.72 6.18
C LEU A 110 2.02 -4.03 5.04
N ARG A 111 2.58 -2.98 4.43
CA ARG A 111 3.65 -3.13 3.43
C ARG A 111 4.86 -3.79 4.09
N PRO A 112 5.46 -4.83 3.50
CA PRO A 112 6.74 -5.34 3.94
C PRO A 112 7.82 -4.24 3.95
N SER A 113 8.60 -4.17 5.02
CA SER A 113 9.78 -3.30 5.13
C SER A 113 11.02 -4.15 5.39
N SER A 114 11.30 -5.06 4.48
CA SER A 114 12.55 -5.84 4.47
C SER A 114 13.69 -4.89 4.09
N GLY A 115 14.35 -4.32 5.11
CA GLY A 115 15.37 -3.27 4.97
C GLY A 115 16.66 -3.69 4.25
N GLY A 116 16.59 -3.97 2.95
CA GLY A 116 17.76 -4.27 2.15
C GLY A 116 17.46 -4.33 0.65
N GLY A 117 17.38 -3.17 0.00
CA GLY A 117 17.36 -3.07 -1.46
C GLY A 117 16.91 -1.70 -1.98
N ASP A 118 15.86 -1.11 -1.39
CA ASP A 118 15.24 0.14 -1.84
C ASP A 118 15.69 1.38 -1.03
N GLY A 119 16.52 1.23 0.00
CA GLY A 119 16.99 2.33 0.84
C GLY A 119 15.89 3.02 1.66
N VAL A 120 14.68 2.46 1.72
CA VAL A 120 13.56 3.02 2.48
C VAL A 120 13.77 2.77 3.97
N ARG A 121 13.51 3.79 4.79
CA ARG A 121 13.66 3.72 6.25
C ARG A 121 12.37 4.07 6.95
N ILE A 122 11.79 3.09 7.65
CA ILE A 122 10.66 3.30 8.58
C ILE A 122 11.23 3.24 10.00
N VAL A 123 11.24 4.38 10.69
CA VAL A 123 11.78 4.45 12.05
C VAL A 123 10.78 3.83 13.04
N PRO A 124 11.21 2.99 14.01
CA PRO A 124 10.32 2.41 15.01
C PRO A 124 9.62 3.49 15.85
N GLY A 125 8.32 3.32 16.11
CA GLY A 125 7.59 4.25 17.00
C GLY A 125 6.10 4.46 16.67
N GLY A 126 5.42 3.46 16.09
CA GLY A 126 3.96 3.54 15.83
C GLY A 126 3.59 4.02 14.43
N SER A 127 4.51 4.01 13.46
CA SER A 127 4.16 4.22 12.06
C SER A 127 3.50 2.99 11.44
N SER A 128 2.55 3.20 10.54
CA SER A 128 1.92 2.13 9.76
C SER A 128 1.85 2.54 8.29
N VAL A 129 2.33 1.66 7.43
CA VAL A 129 2.28 1.80 5.96
C VAL A 129 1.49 0.62 5.43
N ARG A 130 0.36 0.87 4.77
CA ARG A 130 -0.43 -0.20 4.16
C ARG A 130 0.24 -0.75 2.89
N ALA A 131 -0.02 -2.01 2.60
CA ALA A 131 0.30 -2.61 1.31
C ALA A 131 -0.34 -1.81 0.17
N GLY A 132 0.30 -1.84 -1.01
CA GLY A 132 -0.09 -1.00 -2.14
C GLY A 132 0.33 0.46 -2.01
N VAL A 133 1.34 0.76 -1.21
CA VAL A 133 2.00 2.08 -1.15
C VAL A 133 3.34 1.99 -1.87
N PHE A 134 3.56 2.90 -2.83
CA PHE A 134 4.88 3.10 -3.41
C PHE A 134 5.73 4.01 -2.52
N MET A 135 6.98 3.60 -2.28
CA MET A 135 8.01 4.45 -1.68
C MET A 135 9.25 4.37 -2.55
N GLY A 136 9.65 5.52 -3.10
CA GLY A 136 10.86 5.64 -3.90
C GLY A 136 12.12 5.50 -3.05
N GLU A 137 13.25 5.39 -3.75
CA GLU A 137 14.55 5.18 -3.11
C GLU A 137 14.86 6.29 -2.10
N GLY A 138 15.36 5.90 -0.92
CA GLY A 138 15.79 6.85 0.11
C GLY A 138 14.66 7.59 0.84
N VAL A 139 13.40 7.15 0.70
CA VAL A 139 12.29 7.70 1.51
C VAL A 139 12.51 7.40 2.99
N VAL A 140 12.30 8.42 3.84
CA VAL A 140 12.39 8.31 5.29
C VAL A 140 11.03 8.59 5.91
N VAL A 141 10.57 7.69 6.78
CA VAL A 141 9.35 7.84 7.57
C VAL A 141 9.71 7.95 9.05
N MET A 142 9.55 9.15 9.60
CA MET A 142 9.71 9.44 11.03
C MET A 142 8.39 9.12 11.77
N PRO A 143 8.45 8.61 13.01
CA PRO A 143 7.26 8.12 13.70
C PRO A 143 6.65 9.16 14.64
N PRO A 144 5.35 9.03 14.98
CA PRO A 144 4.38 8.13 14.37
C PRO A 144 3.88 8.71 13.04
N ALA A 145 3.72 7.91 11.98
CA ALA A 145 3.13 8.38 10.72
C ALA A 145 2.21 7.32 10.11
N TYR A 146 1.23 7.75 9.32
CA TYR A 146 0.33 6.84 8.62
C TYR A 146 0.35 7.09 7.11
N ILE A 147 0.62 6.05 6.34
CA ILE A 147 0.61 6.11 4.87
C ILE A 147 -0.36 5.05 4.36
N ASN A 148 -1.41 5.50 3.69
CA ASN A 148 -2.56 4.67 3.32
C ASN A 148 -2.44 4.14 1.87
N VAL A 149 -3.17 3.07 1.57
CA VAL A 149 -3.13 2.35 0.29
C VAL A 149 -3.30 3.27 -0.94
N GLY A 150 -2.58 2.97 -2.01
CA GLY A 150 -2.61 3.70 -3.27
C GLY A 150 -1.81 5.00 -3.27
N ALA A 151 -1.22 5.38 -2.14
CA ALA A 151 -0.32 6.53 -2.06
C ALA A 151 0.98 6.27 -2.81
N TYR A 152 1.54 7.34 -3.37
CA TYR A 152 2.84 7.36 -4.04
C TYR A 152 3.75 8.35 -3.33
N VAL A 153 4.87 7.89 -2.77
CA VAL A 153 5.89 8.74 -2.16
C VAL A 153 7.16 8.70 -2.99
N GLY A 154 7.47 9.79 -3.68
CA GLY A 154 8.65 9.90 -4.55
C GLY A 154 9.98 9.80 -3.80
N ALA A 155 11.04 9.48 -4.54
CA ALA A 155 12.38 9.25 -4.02
C ALA A 155 12.94 10.44 -3.22
N GLY A 156 13.72 10.14 -2.19
CA GLY A 156 14.38 11.11 -1.31
C GLY A 156 13.42 11.99 -0.48
N SER A 157 12.14 11.62 -0.40
CA SER A 157 11.16 12.37 0.39
C SER A 157 11.20 11.99 1.87
N MET A 158 10.86 12.95 2.72
CA MET A 158 10.76 12.79 4.17
C MET A 158 9.30 12.93 4.60
N VAL A 159 8.78 11.90 5.26
CA VAL A 159 7.48 11.89 5.96
C VAL A 159 7.77 12.01 7.44
N ASP A 160 7.62 13.22 7.99
CA ASP A 160 8.06 13.52 9.35
C ASP A 160 7.02 13.06 10.40
N SER A 161 7.38 13.18 11.69
CA SER A 161 6.55 12.73 12.81
C SER A 161 5.15 13.32 12.78
N HIS A 162 4.14 12.51 13.09
CA HIS A 162 2.71 12.83 13.05
C HIS A 162 2.13 13.16 11.66
N ALA A 163 2.87 12.93 10.58
CA ALA A 163 2.35 13.14 9.24
C ALA A 163 1.35 12.05 8.80
N LEU A 164 0.39 12.46 7.98
CA LEU A 164 -0.58 11.60 7.31
C LEU A 164 -0.41 11.72 5.79
N VAL A 165 -0.30 10.59 5.12
CA VAL A 165 -0.41 10.48 3.66
C VAL A 165 -1.61 9.59 3.35
N GLY A 166 -2.73 10.24 3.00
CA GLY A 166 -4.01 9.59 2.77
C GLY A 166 -4.04 8.70 1.53
N SER A 167 -5.15 7.95 1.37
CA SER A 167 -5.30 7.01 0.26
C SER A 167 -5.22 7.74 -1.08
N CYS A 168 -4.50 7.14 -2.03
CA CYS A 168 -4.27 7.70 -3.36
C CYS A 168 -3.50 9.03 -3.44
N ALA A 169 -2.98 9.57 -2.33
CA ALA A 169 -2.20 10.81 -2.36
C ALA A 169 -0.89 10.65 -3.17
N GLN A 170 -0.53 11.67 -3.96
CA GLN A 170 0.68 11.67 -4.80
C GLN A 170 1.69 12.68 -4.27
N VAL A 171 2.76 12.19 -3.66
CA VAL A 171 3.89 13.00 -3.17
C VAL A 171 5.03 12.89 -4.17
N GLY A 172 5.55 14.05 -4.61
CA GLY A 172 6.68 14.13 -5.52
C GLY A 172 7.99 13.62 -4.91
N GLU A 173 9.07 13.77 -5.68
CA GLU A 173 10.43 13.51 -5.19
C GLU A 173 10.96 14.65 -4.34
N ARG A 174 11.82 14.33 -3.36
CA ARG A 174 12.50 15.30 -2.50
C ARG A 174 11.54 16.25 -1.78
N VAL A 175 10.32 15.78 -1.51
CA VAL A 175 9.33 16.51 -0.72
C VAL A 175 9.61 16.29 0.76
N HIS A 176 9.52 17.36 1.53
CA HIS A 176 9.55 17.29 2.99
C HIS A 176 8.14 17.56 3.52
N LEU A 177 7.45 16.50 3.95
CA LEU A 177 6.22 16.61 4.72
C LEU A 177 6.61 16.79 6.19
N SER A 178 6.65 18.05 6.63
CA SER A 178 7.03 18.40 8.00
C SER A 178 6.10 17.81 9.04
N ALA A 179 6.55 17.83 10.30
CA ALA A 179 5.80 17.25 11.40
C ALA A 179 4.33 17.71 11.44
N GLY A 180 3.42 16.75 11.58
CA GLY A 180 1.98 16.99 11.62
C GLY A 180 1.33 17.32 10.28
N ALA A 181 2.06 17.36 9.15
CA ALA A 181 1.47 17.62 7.84
C ALA A 181 0.40 16.56 7.47
N GLN A 182 -0.75 17.02 6.98
CA GLN A 182 -1.88 16.15 6.63
C GLN A 182 -2.16 16.24 5.12
N LEU A 183 -1.87 15.16 4.39
CA LEU A 183 -2.33 14.98 3.02
C LEU A 183 -3.57 14.10 3.02
N GLY A 184 -4.72 14.70 2.73
CA GLY A 184 -6.00 14.00 2.67
C GLY A 184 -6.03 12.90 1.62
N GLY A 185 -6.77 11.83 1.89
CA GLY A 185 -6.99 10.74 0.95
C GLY A 185 -8.22 10.98 0.08
N VAL A 186 -8.13 10.57 -1.19
CA VAL A 186 -9.26 10.63 -2.14
C VAL A 186 -9.32 9.32 -2.91
N LEU A 187 -9.99 8.32 -2.31
CA LEU A 187 -10.31 7.07 -2.98
C LEU A 187 -11.60 7.19 -3.82
N GLU A 188 -12.59 7.89 -3.28
CA GLU A 188 -13.84 8.24 -3.94
C GLU A 188 -14.05 9.76 -3.90
N PRO A 189 -14.70 10.36 -4.92
CA PRO A 189 -15.20 9.73 -6.14
C PRO A 189 -14.07 9.25 -7.08
N ILE A 190 -14.44 8.36 -8.01
CA ILE A 190 -13.51 7.84 -9.02
C ILE A 190 -13.27 8.87 -10.11
#